data_AF-A0A7J8WL81-F1
#
_entry.id   AF-A0A7J8WL81-F1
#
_cell.length_a   1.000
_cell.length_b   1.000
_cell.length_c   1.000
_cell.angle_alpha   90.00
_cell.angle_beta   90.00
_cell.angle_gamma   90.00
#
_symmetry.space_group_name_H-M   'P 1'
#
loop_
_entity.id
_entity.type
_entity.pdbx_description
1 polymer ?
#
loop_
_entity_poly.entity_id
_entity_poly.type
_entity_poly.pdbx_seq_one_letter_code
_entity_poly.pdbx_strand_id
1 'polypeptide(L)'
;MSRALRNAESSDDLPLWGFVGELHPDRNSENGKHVLYTHKNIVIKYNKDQIIHVNLTQESPKQLEAGRTLDMTYSVKWLPTNVTFARRFDIYLDYPFFEHQIHWFSVFNSFMMVIFLTGLVSMILMRTLRNDYAKYAREDDDLETLERDVSEECGWKLVHGDVFRPPSNLALLSAVVGTGAQLALLVLLVILLAIVGTLY
;
A
#
# COMPACT_ATOMS: atom_id res chain seq x y z
N MET A 1 -1.26 12.82 -23.27
CA MET A 1 -2.28 13.48 -22.44
C MET A 1 -1.59 14.58 -21.62
N SER A 2 -1.30 15.73 -22.23
CA SER A 2 -0.60 16.83 -21.55
C SER A 2 -1.64 17.80 -21.01
N ARG A 3 -1.81 17.83 -19.68
CA ARG A 3 -2.73 18.74 -18.97
C ARG A 3 -1.92 19.94 -18.48
N ALA A 4 -2.22 21.13 -18.98
CA ALA A 4 -1.56 22.35 -18.52
C ALA A 4 -2.24 22.84 -17.23
N LEU A 5 -1.56 22.68 -16.10
CA LEU A 5 -1.91 23.30 -14.83
C LEU A 5 -1.13 24.61 -14.70
N ARG A 6 -1.78 25.69 -14.31
CA ARG A 6 -1.12 26.94 -13.94
C ARG A 6 -1.37 27.20 -12.46
N ASN A 7 -0.30 27.35 -11.69
CA ASN A 7 -0.36 27.77 -10.31
C ASN A 7 -0.73 29.26 -10.27
N ALA A 8 -1.82 29.60 -9.61
CA ALA A 8 -2.13 30.96 -9.22
C ALA A 8 -2.06 31.01 -7.70
N GLU A 9 -0.98 31.58 -7.16
CA GLU A 9 -0.93 31.94 -5.74
C GLU A 9 -1.98 33.03 -5.49
N SER A 10 -2.93 32.73 -4.60
CA SER A 10 -3.86 33.72 -4.06
C SER A 10 -3.35 34.21 -2.70
N SER A 11 -3.66 35.45 -2.32
CA SER A 11 -3.09 36.26 -1.22
C SER A 11 -3.07 35.66 0.21
N ASP A 12 -3.37 34.38 0.38
CA ASP A 12 -3.49 33.70 1.68
C ASP A 12 -2.83 32.29 1.66
N ASP A 13 -1.94 32.05 0.69
CA ASP A 13 -1.24 30.78 0.41
C ASP A 13 -2.16 29.58 0.12
N LEU A 14 -3.45 29.81 -0.19
CA LEU A 14 -4.34 28.73 -0.61
C LEU A 14 -3.99 28.31 -2.05
N PRO A 15 -3.68 27.02 -2.27
CA PRO A 15 -3.35 26.51 -3.59
C PRO A 15 -4.59 26.52 -4.48
N LEU A 16 -4.62 27.43 -5.47
CA LEU A 16 -5.69 27.50 -6.45
C LEU A 16 -5.28 26.74 -7.71
N TRP A 17 -5.89 25.57 -7.90
CA TRP A 17 -5.71 24.78 -9.12
C TRP A 17 -6.83 25.07 -10.09
N GLY A 18 -6.48 25.72 -11.20
CA GLY A 18 -7.36 25.92 -12.33
C GLY A 18 -6.86 25.13 -13.52
N PHE A 19 -7.72 24.29 -14.08
CA PHE A 19 -7.56 23.85 -15.46
C PHE A 19 -7.50 25.06 -16.41
N VAL A 20 -7.07 24.92 -17.66
CA VAL A 20 -7.08 26.06 -18.61
C VAL A 20 -7.64 25.63 -19.96
N GLY A 21 -7.40 24.38 -20.39
CA GLY A 21 -7.90 23.88 -21.64
C GLY A 21 -7.56 22.40 -21.87
N GLU A 22 -8.47 21.68 -22.53
CA GLU A 22 -8.29 20.25 -22.83
C GLU A 22 -7.80 20.09 -24.27
N LEU A 23 -6.87 19.16 -24.45
CA LEU A 23 -6.53 18.66 -25.77
C LEU A 23 -7.43 17.46 -26.05
N HIS A 24 -8.40 17.59 -26.96
CA HIS A 24 -9.14 16.44 -27.47
C HIS A 24 -8.35 15.84 -28.65
N PRO A 25 -7.68 14.68 -28.50
CA PRO A 25 -7.10 13.99 -29.63
C PRO A 25 -8.25 13.38 -30.44
N ASP A 26 -8.62 14.04 -31.53
CA ASP A 26 -9.52 13.44 -32.50
C ASP A 26 -8.71 12.38 -33.28
N ARG A 27 -9.17 11.13 -33.30
CA ARG A 27 -8.44 10.01 -33.94
C ARG A 27 -8.22 10.20 -35.44
N ASN A 28 -8.90 11.18 -36.07
CA ASN A 28 -8.94 11.39 -37.51
C ASN A 28 -8.39 12.74 -37.99
N SER A 29 -7.84 13.59 -37.11
CA SER A 29 -7.29 14.88 -37.51
C SER A 29 -5.92 15.10 -36.89
N GLU A 30 -4.89 15.31 -37.71
CA GLU A 30 -3.52 15.66 -37.28
C GLU A 30 -3.48 16.95 -36.45
N ASN A 31 -4.55 17.75 -36.49
CA ASN A 31 -4.74 18.94 -35.67
C ASN A 31 -5.74 18.62 -34.55
N GLY A 32 -5.23 18.26 -33.37
CA GLY A 32 -6.07 18.07 -32.18
C GLY A 32 -6.93 19.31 -31.91
N LYS A 33 -8.20 19.12 -31.53
CA LYS A 33 -9.09 20.24 -31.22
C LYS A 33 -8.67 20.80 -29.86
N HIS A 34 -8.02 21.96 -29.89
CA HIS A 34 -7.66 22.71 -28.69
C HIS A 34 -8.89 23.43 -28.17
N VAL A 35 -9.30 23.13 -26.93
CA VAL A 35 -10.43 23.80 -26.28
C VAL A 35 -9.90 24.61 -25.10
N LEU A 36 -10.29 25.88 -25.02
CA LEU A 36 -9.95 26.81 -23.95
C LEU A 36 -11.21 27.21 -23.19
N TYR A 37 -11.17 27.19 -21.86
CA TYR A 37 -12.28 27.69 -21.05
C TYR A 37 -12.18 29.21 -20.93
N THR A 38 -13.21 29.93 -21.37
CA THR A 38 -13.19 31.40 -21.36
C THR A 38 -13.83 32.03 -20.13
N HIS A 39 -14.64 31.27 -19.37
CA HIS A 39 -15.28 31.77 -18.16
C HIS A 39 -14.73 31.11 -16.91
N LYS A 40 -14.23 31.91 -15.96
CA LYS A 40 -13.72 31.45 -14.66
C LYS A 40 -14.70 31.78 -13.54
N ASN A 41 -15.18 30.77 -12.84
CA ASN A 41 -16.11 30.93 -11.72
C ASN A 41 -15.38 30.64 -10.40
N ILE A 42 -15.15 31.70 -9.62
CA ILE A 42 -14.39 31.67 -8.37
C ILE A 42 -15.39 31.71 -7.22
N VAL A 43 -15.41 30.64 -6.42
CA VAL A 43 -16.27 30.54 -5.24
C VAL A 43 -15.40 30.62 -3.99
N ILE A 44 -15.54 31.72 -3.25
CA ILE A 44 -14.77 31.98 -2.03
C ILE A 44 -15.68 31.70 -0.83
N LYS A 45 -15.29 30.72 -0.02
CA LYS A 45 -15.92 30.43 1.27
C LYS A 45 -15.19 31.20 2.36
N TYR A 46 -15.94 32.02 3.10
CA TYR A 46 -15.40 32.86 4.17
C TYR A 46 -16.10 32.57 5.49
N ASN A 47 -15.36 32.70 6.59
CA ASN A 47 -15.90 32.68 7.94
C ASN A 47 -15.42 33.95 8.66
N LYS A 48 -16.38 34.86 8.95
CA LYS A 48 -16.08 36.20 9.47
C LYS A 48 -15.09 36.93 8.54
N ASP A 49 -13.91 37.31 9.05
CA ASP A 49 -12.88 38.03 8.29
C ASP A 49 -11.80 37.09 7.68
N GLN A 50 -12.04 35.77 7.67
CA GLN A 50 -11.05 34.77 7.24
C GLN A 50 -11.53 33.99 6.02
N ILE A 51 -10.65 33.84 5.02
CA ILE A 51 -10.87 32.98 3.86
C ILE A 51 -10.56 31.54 4.26
N ILE A 52 -11.53 30.65 4.05
CA ILE A 52 -11.41 29.25 4.46
C ILE A 52 -11.08 28.35 3.26
N HIS A 53 -11.74 28.59 2.13
CA HIS A 53 -11.58 27.75 0.96
C HIS A 53 -11.92 28.51 -0.31
N VAL A 54 -11.10 28.37 -1.35
CA VAL A 54 -11.37 28.94 -2.67
C VAL A 54 -11.50 27.80 -3.67
N ASN A 55 -12.64 27.76 -4.35
CA ASN A 55 -12.86 26.82 -5.45
C ASN A 55 -12.86 27.59 -6.78
N LEU A 56 -12.18 27.05 -7.79
CA LEU A 56 -12.18 27.60 -9.15
C LEU A 56 -12.80 26.58 -10.09
N THR A 57 -13.99 26.89 -10.60
CA THR A 57 -14.63 26.14 -11.68
C THR A 57 -14.51 26.90 -13.00
N GLN A 58 -14.56 26.15 -14.10
CA GLN A 58 -14.43 26.70 -15.44
C GLN A 58 -15.62 26.32 -16.30
N GLU A 59 -16.08 27.29 -17.07
CA GLU A 59 -17.26 27.19 -17.89
C GLU A 59 -16.97 27.77 -19.28
N SER A 60 -17.88 27.53 -20.22
CA SER A 60 -17.79 28.01 -21.61
C SER A 60 -16.53 27.54 -22.36
N PRO A 61 -16.43 26.24 -22.71
CA PRO A 61 -15.38 25.76 -23.60
C PRO A 61 -15.51 26.41 -24.99
N LYS A 62 -14.46 27.08 -25.45
CA LYS A 62 -14.36 27.63 -26.81
C LYS A 62 -13.18 27.01 -27.55
N GLN A 63 -13.34 26.75 -28.84
CA GLN A 63 -12.27 26.22 -29.68
C GLN A 63 -11.20 27.31 -29.90
N LEU A 64 -9.93 26.90 -29.82
CA LEU A 64 -8.79 27.76 -30.04
C LEU A 64 -8.47 27.83 -31.55
N GLU A 65 -8.61 29.01 -32.14
CA GLU A 65 -8.25 29.29 -33.54
C GLU A 65 -7.15 30.35 -33.57
N ALA A 66 -6.12 30.15 -34.40
CA ALA A 66 -5.00 31.09 -34.49
C ALA A 66 -5.48 32.45 -35.00
N GLY A 67 -5.26 33.52 -34.22
CA GLY A 67 -5.65 34.89 -34.56
C GLY A 67 -7.02 35.34 -34.05
N ARG A 68 -7.77 34.49 -33.33
CA ARG A 68 -9.06 34.85 -32.73
C ARG A 68 -8.87 35.49 -31.35
N THR A 69 -9.47 36.67 -31.14
CA THR A 69 -9.58 37.27 -29.81
C THR A 69 -10.67 36.54 -29.02
N LEU A 70 -10.34 36.09 -27.81
CA LEU A 70 -11.28 35.44 -26.90
C LEU A 70 -11.47 36.32 -25.68
N ASP A 71 -12.70 36.78 -25.46
CA ASP A 71 -13.05 37.51 -24.25
C ASP A 71 -13.03 36.56 -23.05
N MET A 72 -12.15 36.88 -22.10
CA MET A 72 -12.01 36.17 -20.84
C MET A 72 -12.90 36.83 -19.80
N THR A 73 -13.87 36.07 -19.29
CA THR A 73 -14.79 36.54 -18.25
C THR A 73 -14.52 35.81 -16.95
N TYR A 74 -14.75 36.49 -15.83
CA TYR A 74 -14.70 35.87 -14.51
C TYR A 74 -15.93 36.25 -13.70
N SER A 75 -16.36 35.37 -12.81
CA SER A 75 -17.43 35.62 -11.84
C SER A 75 -16.96 35.21 -10.46
N VAL A 76 -17.19 36.05 -9.44
CA VAL A 76 -16.83 35.77 -8.05
C VAL A 76 -18.09 35.63 -7.20
N LYS A 77 -18.19 34.55 -6.44
CA LYS A 77 -19.28 34.31 -5.48
C LYS A 77 -18.71 34.13 -4.08
N TRP A 78 -19.25 34.85 -3.11
CA TRP A 78 -18.88 34.78 -1.71
C TRP A 78 -19.92 34.00 -0.93
N LEU A 79 -19.50 32.95 -0.23
CA LEU A 79 -20.39 32.07 0.54
C LEU A 79 -19.93 32.00 2.01
N PRO A 80 -20.83 32.27 2.98
CA PRO A 80 -20.48 32.11 4.38
C PRO A 80 -20.35 30.62 4.75
N THR A 81 -19.37 30.27 5.61
CA THR A 81 -19.16 28.92 6.14
C THR A 81 -18.94 28.94 7.65
N ASN A 82 -19.34 27.85 8.33
CA ASN A 82 -19.12 27.66 9.76
C ASN A 82 -17.78 26.96 10.09
N VAL A 83 -16.99 26.59 9.07
CA VAL A 83 -15.68 25.93 9.25
C VAL A 83 -14.67 26.92 9.82
N THR A 84 -13.96 26.54 10.88
CA THR A 84 -12.94 27.39 11.52
C THR A 84 -11.67 27.44 10.68
N PHE A 85 -10.94 28.56 10.75
CA PHE A 85 -9.68 28.73 10.01
C PHE A 85 -8.63 27.66 10.34
N ALA A 86 -8.58 27.20 11.59
CA ALA A 86 -7.69 26.11 12.01
C ALA A 86 -7.95 24.80 11.26
N ARG A 87 -9.21 24.52 10.91
CA ARG A 87 -9.65 23.31 10.19
C ARG A 87 -9.73 23.49 8.67
N ARG A 88 -9.16 24.58 8.13
CA ARG A 88 -9.25 24.87 6.69
C ARG A 88 -8.59 23.80 5.81
N PHE A 89 -7.51 23.19 6.31
CA PHE A 89 -6.77 22.13 5.60
C PHE A 89 -7.39 20.74 5.78
N ASP A 90 -8.30 20.56 6.73
CA ASP A 90 -8.97 19.27 6.96
C ASP A 90 -9.70 18.80 5.70
N ILE A 91 -10.22 19.70 4.85
CA ILE A 91 -10.87 19.35 3.57
C ILE A 91 -9.89 18.72 2.56
N TYR A 92 -8.61 19.08 2.64
CA TYR A 92 -7.56 18.50 1.79
C TYR A 92 -6.90 17.26 2.42
N LEU A 93 -7.04 17.10 3.74
CA LEU A 93 -6.52 15.98 4.52
C LEU A 93 -7.56 14.85 4.68
N ASP A 94 -8.86 15.16 4.61
CA ASP A 94 -9.96 14.20 4.53
C ASP A 94 -9.94 13.55 3.14
N TYR A 95 -9.01 12.62 3.03
CA TYR A 95 -8.78 11.73 1.91
C TYR A 95 -9.15 10.28 2.30
N PRO A 96 -10.31 10.00 2.96
CA PRO A 96 -10.69 8.64 3.36
C PRO A 96 -10.81 7.68 2.15
N PHE A 97 -10.81 8.22 0.93
CA PHE A 97 -10.82 7.43 -0.30
C PHE A 97 -9.44 6.89 -0.71
N PHE A 98 -8.35 7.58 -0.42
CA PHE A 98 -7.02 7.20 -0.94
C PHE A 98 -6.09 6.63 0.14
N GLU A 99 -6.17 7.06 1.40
CA GLU A 99 -5.33 6.43 2.45
C GLU A 99 -5.75 4.99 2.73
N HIS A 100 -7.06 4.72 2.85
CA HIS A 100 -7.51 3.38 3.25
C HIS A 100 -7.30 2.33 2.13
N GLN A 101 -7.61 2.68 0.87
CA GLN A 101 -7.50 1.74 -0.24
C GLN A 101 -6.05 1.45 -0.63
N ILE A 102 -5.18 2.46 -0.62
CA ILE A 102 -3.78 2.30 -1.03
C ILE A 102 -2.97 1.58 0.04
N HIS A 103 -3.22 1.85 1.33
CA HIS A 103 -2.48 1.22 2.42
C HIS A 103 -2.84 -0.26 2.61
N TRP A 104 -4.13 -0.63 2.57
CA TRP A 104 -4.50 -2.04 2.70
C TRP A 104 -4.06 -2.87 1.48
N PHE A 105 -4.04 -2.28 0.28
CA PHE A 105 -3.53 -2.93 -0.93
C PHE A 105 -2.03 -3.28 -0.84
N SER A 106 -1.19 -2.42 -0.25
CA SER A 106 0.23 -2.70 -0.07
C SER A 106 0.50 -3.78 0.97
N VAL A 107 -0.28 -3.80 2.06
CA VAL A 107 -0.25 -4.86 3.08
C VAL A 107 -0.64 -6.22 2.47
N PHE A 108 -1.71 -6.26 1.67
CA PHE A 108 -2.12 -7.49 0.97
C PHE A 108 -1.04 -7.97 -0.02
N ASN A 109 -0.43 -7.06 -0.78
CA ASN A 109 0.64 -7.39 -1.72
C ASN A 109 1.85 -8.04 -1.02
N SER A 110 2.26 -7.52 0.14
CA SER A 110 3.34 -8.13 0.94
C SER A 110 2.92 -9.48 1.53
N PHE A 111 1.70 -9.61 2.03
CA PHE A 111 1.17 -10.87 2.58
C PHE A 111 1.12 -12.00 1.54
N MET A 112 0.69 -11.69 0.31
CA MET A 112 0.70 -12.66 -0.80
C MET A 112 2.11 -13.17 -1.12
N MET A 113 3.12 -12.29 -1.04
CA MET A 113 4.53 -12.67 -1.24
C MET A 113 5.01 -13.68 -0.17
N VAL A 114 4.61 -13.49 1.09
CA VAL A 114 4.96 -14.39 2.20
C VAL A 114 4.31 -15.76 2.03
N ILE A 115 3.03 -15.83 1.66
CA ILE A 115 2.35 -17.10 1.37
C ILE A 115 3.03 -17.82 0.20
N PHE A 116 3.37 -17.08 -0.85
CA PHE A 116 4.04 -17.65 -2.01
C PHE A 116 5.41 -18.24 -1.64
N LEU A 117 6.24 -17.49 -0.90
CA LEU A 117 7.54 -17.97 -0.41
C LEU A 117 7.39 -19.20 0.48
N THR A 118 6.43 -19.18 1.41
CA THR A 118 6.17 -20.31 2.32
C THR A 118 5.70 -21.54 1.55
N GLY A 119 4.86 -21.38 0.52
CA GLY A 119 4.41 -22.45 -0.36
C GLY A 119 5.56 -23.08 -1.14
N LEU A 120 6.47 -22.27 -1.69
CA LEU A 120 7.67 -22.78 -2.37
C LEU A 120 8.57 -23.58 -1.42
N VAL A 121 8.84 -23.05 -0.22
CA VAL A 121 9.63 -23.75 0.81
C VAL A 121 8.94 -25.06 1.21
N SER A 122 7.64 -25.04 1.46
CA SER A 122 6.86 -26.24 1.80
C SER A 122 6.88 -27.28 0.68
N MET A 123 6.82 -26.87 -0.59
CA MET A 123 6.88 -27.79 -1.73
C MET A 123 8.26 -28.46 -1.83
N ILE A 124 9.35 -27.71 -1.60
CA ILE A 124 10.72 -28.26 -1.57
C ILE A 124 10.86 -29.25 -0.40
N LEU A 125 10.36 -28.89 0.79
CA LEU A 125 10.38 -29.77 1.95
C LEU A 125 9.56 -31.04 1.70
N MET A 126 8.37 -30.93 1.12
CA MET A 126 7.53 -32.10 0.84
C MET A 126 8.14 -32.99 -0.24
N ARG A 127 8.82 -32.40 -1.22
CA ARG A 127 9.54 -33.14 -2.26
C ARG A 127 10.75 -33.87 -1.70
N THR A 128 11.51 -33.24 -0.81
CA THR A 128 12.64 -33.89 -0.12
C THR A 128 12.16 -35.01 0.78
N LEU A 129 11.14 -34.76 1.62
CA LEU A 129 10.54 -35.80 2.48
C LEU A 129 9.99 -36.98 1.69
N ARG A 130 9.26 -36.74 0.58
CA ARG A 130 8.75 -37.83 -0.26
C ARG A 130 9.88 -38.65 -0.89
N ASN A 131 10.95 -37.99 -1.32
CA ASN A 131 12.11 -38.66 -1.89
C ASN A 131 12.88 -39.48 -0.84
N ASP A 132 13.00 -38.93 0.36
CA ASP A 132 13.62 -39.60 1.51
C ASP A 132 12.79 -40.81 1.96
N TYR A 133 11.47 -40.64 2.09
CA TYR A 133 10.54 -41.73 2.43
C TYR A 133 10.54 -42.86 1.39
N ALA A 134 10.60 -42.51 0.09
CA ALA A 134 10.68 -43.51 -0.98
C ALA A 134 12.03 -44.23 -1.03
N LYS A 135 13.11 -43.60 -0.53
CA LYS A 135 14.42 -44.23 -0.38
C LYS A 135 14.40 -45.22 0.78
N TYR A 136 13.90 -44.82 1.96
CA TYR A 136 13.79 -45.71 3.11
C TYR A 136 12.86 -46.89 2.85
N ALA A 137 11.72 -46.69 2.18
CA ALA A 137 10.81 -47.79 1.84
C ALA A 137 11.40 -48.81 0.85
N ARG A 138 12.44 -48.45 0.09
CA ARG A 138 13.18 -49.38 -0.78
C ARG A 138 14.36 -50.02 -0.05
N GLU A 139 15.03 -49.26 0.80
CA GLU A 139 16.01 -49.83 1.73
C GLU A 139 15.34 -50.86 2.63
N ASP A 140 14.10 -50.68 3.12
CA ASP A 140 13.34 -51.67 3.92
C ASP A 140 13.15 -53.04 3.21
N ASP A 141 12.92 -53.06 1.89
CA ASP A 141 12.82 -54.31 1.09
C ASP A 141 14.21 -54.98 0.92
N ASP A 142 15.30 -54.20 0.93
CA ASP A 142 16.69 -54.69 0.95
C ASP A 142 17.21 -54.92 2.40
N LEU A 143 16.47 -54.42 3.41
CA LEU A 143 16.81 -54.35 4.83
C LEU A 143 16.55 -55.66 5.53
N GLU A 144 15.64 -56.52 5.10
CA GLU A 144 15.53 -57.89 5.68
C GLU A 144 16.86 -58.66 5.55
N THR A 145 17.64 -58.39 4.51
CA THR A 145 18.98 -58.96 4.31
C THR A 145 20.12 -58.18 4.98
N LEU A 146 19.91 -56.89 5.30
CA LEU A 146 20.91 -55.98 5.88
C LEU A 146 20.69 -55.73 7.39
N GLU A 147 19.52 -56.08 7.94
CA GLU A 147 19.10 -55.90 9.35
C GLU A 147 20.02 -56.63 10.32
N ARG A 148 20.62 -57.73 9.86
CA ARG A 148 21.53 -58.52 10.68
C ARG A 148 22.91 -57.86 10.85
N ASP A 149 23.29 -56.96 9.94
CA ASP A 149 24.57 -56.22 9.99
C ASP A 149 24.38 -54.74 10.43
N VAL A 150 23.21 -54.12 10.22
CA VAL A 150 22.95 -52.68 10.56
C VAL A 150 22.41 -52.45 11.97
N SER A 151 21.94 -53.48 12.67
CA SER A 151 21.52 -53.38 14.07
C SER A 151 22.65 -52.89 15.00
N GLU A 152 23.92 -53.12 14.61
CA GLU A 152 25.09 -52.57 15.30
C GLU A 152 25.43 -51.10 14.94
N GLU A 153 24.87 -50.55 13.84
CA GLU A 153 25.22 -49.21 13.30
C GLU A 153 24.11 -48.15 13.42
N CYS A 154 22.93 -48.48 13.96
CA CYS A 154 21.78 -47.56 13.98
C CYS A 154 21.94 -46.42 15.04
N GLY A 155 22.65 -45.36 14.66
CA GLY A 155 23.08 -44.24 15.51
C GLY A 155 21.99 -43.37 16.14
N TRP A 156 20.72 -43.42 15.71
CA TRP A 156 19.65 -42.62 16.34
C TRP A 156 19.39 -43.01 17.80
N LYS A 157 19.68 -44.28 18.16
CA LYS A 157 19.57 -44.79 19.54
C LYS A 157 20.73 -44.32 20.43
N LEU A 158 21.89 -43.98 19.83
CA LEU A 158 23.01 -43.29 20.50
C LEU A 158 22.71 -41.79 20.66
N VAL A 159 21.97 -41.17 19.72
CA VAL A 159 21.59 -39.74 19.75
C VAL A 159 20.51 -39.42 20.78
N HIS A 160 19.71 -40.41 21.21
CA HIS A 160 18.77 -40.21 22.33
C HIS A 160 19.48 -39.76 23.62
N GLY A 161 20.77 -40.08 23.80
CA GLY A 161 21.60 -39.56 24.89
C GLY A 161 22.19 -38.16 24.64
N ASP A 162 22.30 -37.73 23.38
CA ASP A 162 22.86 -36.43 22.96
C ASP A 162 21.81 -35.31 22.92
N VAL A 163 20.55 -35.63 22.65
CA VAL A 163 19.42 -34.67 22.69
C VAL A 163 19.27 -34.02 24.08
N PHE A 164 19.72 -34.70 25.14
CA PHE A 164 19.70 -34.18 26.51
C PHE A 164 21.05 -33.60 26.96
N ARG A 165 22.07 -33.52 26.10
CA ARG A 165 23.30 -32.82 26.47
C ARG A 165 23.02 -31.31 26.51
N PRO A 166 23.31 -30.63 27.63
CA PRO A 166 23.13 -29.19 27.71
C PRO A 166 24.06 -28.52 26.67
N PRO A 167 23.52 -27.74 25.71
CA PRO A 167 24.35 -26.98 24.78
C PRO A 167 25.25 -26.01 25.56
N SER A 168 26.45 -25.76 25.06
CA SER A 168 27.48 -24.94 25.72
C SER A 168 27.00 -23.54 26.13
N ASN A 169 25.96 -23.01 25.48
CA ASN A 169 25.37 -21.69 25.77
C ASN A 169 23.84 -21.74 26.00
N LEU A 170 23.37 -22.57 26.93
CA LEU A 170 21.96 -22.66 27.33
C LEU A 170 21.28 -21.31 27.62
N ALA A 171 21.98 -20.41 28.30
CA ALA A 171 21.43 -19.10 28.68
C ALA A 171 21.13 -18.21 27.46
N LEU A 172 21.99 -18.26 26.44
CA LEU A 172 21.84 -17.47 25.22
C LEU A 172 20.69 -18.00 24.37
N LEU A 173 20.57 -19.32 24.25
CA LEU A 173 19.49 -19.97 23.52
C LEU A 173 18.13 -19.75 24.21
N SER A 174 18.08 -19.88 25.53
CA SER A 174 16.88 -19.57 26.32
C SER A 174 16.49 -18.10 26.23
N ALA A 175 17.47 -17.18 26.28
CA ALA A 175 17.23 -15.75 26.12
C ALA A 175 16.66 -15.43 24.74
N VAL A 176 17.26 -15.95 23.67
CA VAL A 176 16.80 -15.72 22.28
C VAL A 176 15.40 -16.27 22.06
N VAL A 177 15.12 -17.50 22.51
CA VAL A 177 13.79 -18.11 22.38
C VAL A 177 12.75 -17.37 23.22
N GLY A 178 13.11 -16.98 24.45
CA GLY A 178 12.24 -16.20 25.33
C GLY A 178 11.92 -14.82 24.76
N THR A 179 12.93 -14.08 24.30
CA THR A 179 12.74 -12.76 23.66
C THR A 179 11.97 -12.88 22.34
N GLY A 180 12.22 -13.93 21.55
CA GLY A 180 11.47 -14.21 20.33
C GLY A 180 9.99 -14.47 20.59
N ALA A 181 9.67 -15.29 21.59
CA ALA A 181 8.28 -15.57 21.99
C ALA A 181 7.57 -14.32 22.54
N GLN A 182 8.27 -13.50 23.32
CA GLN A 182 7.76 -12.22 23.82
C GLN A 182 7.45 -11.23 22.69
N LEU A 183 8.38 -11.08 21.73
CA LEU A 183 8.17 -10.23 20.55
C LEU A 183 7.01 -10.74 19.69
N ALA A 184 6.92 -12.05 19.45
CA ALA A 184 5.83 -12.64 18.67
C ALA A 184 4.46 -12.38 19.31
N LEU A 185 4.37 -12.56 20.64
CA LEU A 185 3.14 -12.30 21.39
C LEU A 185 2.77 -10.81 21.40
N LEU A 186 3.76 -9.92 21.54
CA LEU A 186 3.57 -8.47 21.48
C LEU A 186 3.04 -8.05 20.11
N VAL A 187 3.67 -8.51 19.02
CA VAL A 187 3.24 -8.21 17.65
C VAL A 187 1.81 -8.69 17.41
N LEU A 188 1.48 -9.91 17.83
CA LEU A 188 0.13 -10.46 17.71
C LEU A 188 -0.90 -9.61 18.48
N LEU A 189 -0.58 -9.20 19.71
CA LEU A 189 -1.48 -8.39 20.53
C LEU A 189 -1.69 -6.99 19.95
N VAL A 190 -0.63 -6.36 19.44
CA VAL A 190 -0.72 -5.05 18.75
C VAL A 190 -1.59 -5.15 17.51
N ILE A 191 -1.47 -6.21 16.71
CA ILE A 191 -2.31 -6.44 15.53
C ILE A 191 -3.78 -6.59 15.96
N LEU A 192 -4.08 -7.37 17.00
CA LEU A 192 -5.45 -7.54 17.50
C LEU A 192 -6.03 -6.22 18.01
N LEU A 193 -5.27 -5.44 18.79
CA LEU A 193 -5.72 -4.13 19.26
C LEU A 193 -5.94 -3.13 18.12
N ALA A 194 -5.09 -3.14 17.09
CA ALA A 194 -5.26 -2.30 15.92
C ALA A 194 -6.57 -2.65 15.19
N ILE A 195 -6.85 -3.94 14.99
CA ILE A 195 -8.10 -4.40 14.36
C ILE A 195 -9.31 -3.95 15.19
N VAL A 196 -9.29 -4.16 16.52
CA VAL A 196 -10.40 -3.76 17.40
C VAL A 196 -10.57 -2.24 17.42
N GLY A 197 -9.49 -1.46 17.51
CA GLY A 197 -9.52 0.00 17.53
C GLY A 197 -9.91 0.63 16.18
N THR A 198 -9.79 -0.09 15.07
CA THR A 198 -10.35 0.34 13.78
C THR A 198 -11.82 -0.04 13.59
N LEU A 199 -12.34 -0.98 14.39
CA LEU A 199 -13.72 -1.47 14.31
C LEU A 199 -14.68 -0.70 15.24
N TYR A 200 -14.14 0.07 16.19
CA TYR A 200 -14.87 0.90 17.15
C TYR A 200 -14.56 2.39 16.93
#